data_AF-A0A8S9ZRI0-F1
#
_entry.id   AF-A0A8S9ZRI0-F1
#
_cell.length_a   1.000
_cell.length_b   1.000
_cell.length_c   1.000
_cell.angle_alpha   90.00
_cell.angle_beta   90.00
_cell.angle_gamma   90.00
#
_symmetry.space_group_name_H-M   'P 1'
#
loop_
_entity.id
_entity.type
_entity.pdbx_description
1 polymer ?
#
loop_
_entity_poly.entity_id
_entity_poly.type
_entity_poly.pdbx_seq_one_letter_code
_entity_poly.pdbx_strand_id
1 'polypeptide(L)'
;MQIKDDDKQRSTNELYQKNIFNPFKPRRAVIVSKSSLLEYEFEKLSKPYESFNDQQLITQLGQKYSSAVDLKQRHDQQQQYIEAISRELDSDDEDQEVKTARDNNLISSRWLALNEVFIGESHAARVSYYDVQIDNGPLTKQKSSGMTICTGTGSSSWHFNINRMTEQTIEEILSVIENMGLKLDQVVDAGMIQNICRKFNEKLRFGPELTKMAFSIRDPVFNATFPKMAIRGFANKILIKSRCKHAHLILDGSTSLPFNRGTEVLLEIHPEDALRTALFSKEHRS
;
A
#
# COMPACT_ATOMS: atom_id res chain seq x y z
N MET A 1 -11.90 -42.72 52.71
CA MET A 1 -12.99 -42.32 51.80
C MET A 1 -12.76 -40.86 51.43
N GLN A 2 -11.81 -40.64 50.52
CA GLN A 2 -11.37 -39.34 50.02
C GLN A 2 -11.60 -39.41 48.52
N ILE A 3 -12.55 -38.62 48.01
CA ILE A 3 -12.68 -38.35 46.57
C ILE A 3 -13.15 -36.91 46.43
N LYS A 4 -12.54 -36.21 45.47
CA LYS A 4 -12.92 -34.95 44.82
C LYS A 4 -12.08 -33.72 45.18
N ASP A 5 -10.78 -33.79 44.89
CA ASP A 5 -9.99 -32.61 44.49
C ASP A 5 -9.17 -32.83 43.20
N ASP A 6 -9.33 -33.96 42.50
CA ASP A 6 -8.56 -34.28 41.27
C ASP A 6 -9.22 -33.83 39.94
N ASP A 7 -10.48 -33.39 39.96
CA ASP A 7 -11.20 -33.03 38.73
C ASP A 7 -11.00 -31.57 38.26
N LYS A 8 -10.45 -30.69 39.11
CA LYS A 8 -10.20 -29.29 38.72
C LYS A 8 -8.83 -29.05 38.08
N GLN A 9 -7.81 -29.84 38.41
CA GLN A 9 -6.47 -29.70 37.81
C GLN A 9 -6.30 -30.44 36.47
N ARG A 10 -7.17 -31.40 36.14
CA ARG A 10 -7.20 -32.03 34.80
C ARG A 10 -7.79 -31.13 33.71
N SER A 11 -8.73 -30.25 34.08
CA SER A 11 -9.40 -29.37 33.11
C SER A 11 -8.53 -28.22 32.57
N THR A 12 -7.50 -27.80 33.30
CA THR A 12 -6.61 -26.70 32.88
C THR A 12 -5.44 -27.17 32.02
N ASN A 13 -5.05 -28.45 32.11
CA ASN A 13 -3.99 -29.02 31.25
C ASN A 13 -4.50 -29.55 29.91
N GLU A 14 -5.79 -29.90 29.79
CA GLU A 14 -6.38 -30.34 28.52
C GLU A 14 -6.78 -29.18 27.58
N LEU A 15 -6.96 -27.96 28.11
CA LEU A 15 -7.20 -26.77 27.27
C LEU A 15 -5.94 -26.22 26.59
N TYR A 16 -4.74 -26.61 27.04
CA TYR A 16 -3.47 -26.17 26.45
C TYR A 16 -2.91 -27.12 25.36
N GLN A 17 -3.55 -28.27 25.11
CA GLN A 17 -3.09 -29.26 24.11
C GLN A 17 -4.02 -29.46 22.91
N LYS A 18 -4.92 -28.50 22.64
CA LYS A 18 -5.70 -28.45 21.39
C LYS A 18 -5.52 -27.15 20.61
N ASN A 19 -4.29 -26.64 20.55
CA ASN A 19 -3.85 -26.00 19.31
C ASN A 19 -3.61 -27.14 18.32
N ILE A 20 -4.66 -27.57 17.63
CA ILE A 20 -4.50 -28.26 16.36
C ILE A 20 -3.79 -27.24 15.47
N PHE A 21 -2.46 -27.30 15.47
CA PHE A 21 -1.65 -26.70 14.43
C PHE A 21 -2.12 -27.40 13.16
N ASN A 22 -3.04 -26.76 12.45
CA ASN A 22 -3.37 -27.18 11.11
C ASN A 22 -2.22 -26.63 10.27
N PRO A 23 -1.23 -27.46 9.86
CA PRO A 23 -0.11 -26.96 9.10
C PRO A 23 -0.67 -26.26 7.88
N PHE A 24 -0.30 -24.99 7.69
CA PHE A 24 -0.67 -24.24 6.51
C PHE A 24 -0.04 -24.92 5.30
N LYS A 25 -0.82 -25.75 4.60
CA LYS A 25 -0.41 -26.52 3.42
C LYS A 25 -1.15 -25.96 2.19
N PRO A 26 -0.72 -24.82 1.64
CA PRO A 26 -1.35 -24.24 0.47
C PRO A 26 -1.15 -25.15 -0.76
N ARG A 27 -2.21 -25.37 -1.55
CA ARG A 27 -2.09 -26.10 -2.84
C ARG A 27 -1.34 -25.31 -3.91
N ARG A 28 -1.34 -23.98 -3.79
CA ARG A 28 -0.65 -23.02 -4.66
C ARG A 28 -0.25 -21.83 -3.82
N ALA A 29 1.00 -21.40 -3.91
CA ALA A 29 1.50 -20.21 -3.23
C ALA A 29 2.17 -19.29 -4.26
N VAL A 30 1.96 -17.98 -4.11
CA VAL A 30 2.72 -16.96 -4.84
C VAL A 30 3.45 -16.13 -3.80
N ILE A 31 4.78 -16.12 -3.87
CA ILE A 31 5.61 -15.29 -2.99
C ILE A 31 5.75 -13.93 -3.66
N VAL A 32 5.17 -12.90 -3.03
CA VAL A 32 5.29 -11.51 -3.50
C VAL A 32 6.21 -10.78 -2.55
N SER A 33 7.33 -10.29 -3.08
CA SER A 33 8.24 -9.42 -2.35
C SER A 33 8.31 -8.05 -3.01
N LYS A 34 8.34 -6.97 -2.21
CA LYS A 34 8.60 -5.63 -2.75
C LYS A 34 10.00 -5.58 -3.33
N SER A 35 10.20 -5.00 -4.51
CA SER A 35 11.55 -4.76 -5.04
C SER A 35 12.35 -3.96 -4.02
N SER A 36 13.56 -4.45 -3.71
CA SER A 36 14.43 -3.72 -2.79
C SER A 36 14.92 -2.43 -3.46
N LEU A 37 15.27 -1.41 -2.67
CA LEU A 37 15.84 -0.17 -3.21
C LEU A 37 17.16 -0.41 -3.96
N LEU A 38 17.95 -1.41 -3.54
CA LEU A 38 19.17 -1.82 -4.22
C LEU A 38 18.86 -2.35 -5.63
N GLU A 39 17.99 -3.36 -5.71
CA GLU A 39 17.53 -3.97 -6.95
C GLU A 39 16.96 -2.94 -7.92
N TYR A 40 16.09 -2.05 -7.44
CA TYR A 40 15.51 -0.97 -8.23
C TYR A 40 16.56 -0.04 -8.86
N GLU A 41 17.60 0.33 -8.12
CA GLU A 41 18.65 1.21 -8.63
C GLU A 41 19.54 0.50 -9.66
N PHE A 42 19.76 -0.80 -9.51
CA PHE A 42 20.55 -1.61 -10.44
C PHE A 42 19.76 -2.03 -11.70
N GLU A 43 18.45 -2.24 -11.59
CA GLU A 43 17.56 -2.43 -12.74
C GLU A 43 17.56 -1.20 -13.67
N LYS A 44 17.53 0.02 -13.11
CA LYS A 44 17.67 1.26 -13.91
C LYS A 44 18.96 1.30 -14.70
N LEU A 45 20.03 0.75 -14.14
CA LEU A 45 21.34 0.70 -14.76
C LEU A 45 21.48 -0.48 -15.73
N SER A 46 20.47 -1.34 -15.86
CA SER A 46 20.50 -2.58 -16.65
C SER A 46 21.70 -3.46 -16.28
N LYS A 47 22.08 -3.49 -15.00
CA LYS A 47 23.20 -4.28 -14.49
C LYS A 47 22.78 -5.07 -13.25
N PRO A 48 23.13 -6.35 -13.14
CA PRO A 48 22.86 -7.13 -11.92
C PRO A 48 23.71 -6.58 -10.76
N TYR A 49 23.11 -6.39 -9.58
CA TYR A 49 23.83 -5.86 -8.41
C TYR A 49 24.89 -6.84 -7.90
N GLU A 50 24.70 -8.14 -8.16
CA GLU A 50 25.59 -9.25 -7.80
C GLU A 50 26.97 -9.14 -8.46
N SER A 51 27.07 -8.35 -9.54
CA SER A 51 28.34 -8.10 -10.23
C SER A 51 29.21 -7.02 -9.54
N PHE A 52 28.75 -6.43 -8.43
CA PHE A 52 29.42 -5.34 -7.73
C PHE A 52 29.87 -5.78 -6.34
N ASN A 53 31.13 -5.50 -6.00
CA ASN A 53 31.61 -5.60 -4.62
C ASN A 53 31.22 -4.36 -3.79
N ASP A 54 31.39 -4.43 -2.47
CA ASP A 54 31.00 -3.36 -1.56
C ASP A 54 31.63 -2.00 -1.90
N GLN A 55 32.89 -1.98 -2.33
CA GLN A 55 33.58 -0.75 -2.72
C GLN A 55 32.95 -0.13 -3.99
N GLN A 56 32.57 -0.97 -4.95
CA GLN A 56 31.90 -0.56 -6.17
C GLN A 56 30.45 -0.11 -5.90
N LEU A 57 29.74 -0.79 -4.99
CA LEU A 57 28.42 -0.36 -4.51
C LEU A 57 28.47 1.00 -3.84
N ILE A 58 29.42 1.23 -2.94
CA ILE A 58 29.63 2.53 -2.29
C ILE A 58 29.98 3.60 -3.32
N THR A 59 30.81 3.29 -4.31
CA THR A 59 31.16 4.27 -5.36
C THR A 59 29.93 4.64 -6.19
N GLN A 60 29.10 3.66 -6.54
CA GLN A 60 27.95 3.85 -7.42
C GLN A 60 26.75 4.49 -6.71
N LEU A 61 26.52 4.16 -5.44
CA LEU A 61 25.33 4.54 -4.68
C LEU A 61 25.61 5.50 -3.51
N GLY A 62 26.85 5.60 -3.04
CA GLY A 62 27.22 6.36 -1.85
C GLY A 62 27.10 7.88 -1.98
N GLN A 63 27.01 8.41 -3.20
CA GLN A 63 26.65 9.82 -3.41
C GLN A 63 25.15 10.09 -3.18
N LYS A 64 24.31 9.06 -3.32
CA LYS A 64 22.85 9.17 -3.29
C LYS A 64 22.24 8.65 -1.99
N TYR A 65 22.92 7.72 -1.32
CA TYR A 65 22.45 7.07 -0.12
C TYR A 65 23.49 7.10 0.99
N SER A 66 23.03 7.19 2.23
CA SER A 66 23.88 7.29 3.41
C SER A 66 24.74 6.05 3.66
N SER A 67 24.30 4.86 3.21
CA SER A 67 25.09 3.63 3.25
C SER A 67 24.64 2.66 2.16
N ALA A 68 25.50 2.43 1.17
CA ALA A 68 25.26 1.41 0.14
C ALA A 68 25.35 -0.02 0.73
N VAL A 69 26.17 -0.20 1.75
CA VAL A 69 26.34 -1.46 2.47
C VAL A 69 25.06 -1.85 3.20
N ASP A 70 24.38 -0.88 3.85
CA ASP A 70 23.10 -1.13 4.53
C ASP A 70 22.01 -1.54 3.55
N LEU A 71 22.00 -0.93 2.35
CA LEU A 71 21.06 -1.31 1.28
C LEU A 71 21.29 -2.75 0.83
N LYS A 72 22.56 -3.16 0.68
CA LYS A 72 22.94 -4.54 0.37
C LYS A 72 22.52 -5.50 1.48
N GLN A 73 22.82 -5.18 2.73
CA GLN A 73 22.46 -6.04 3.86
C GLN A 73 20.95 -6.27 3.97
N ARG A 74 20.15 -5.22 3.77
CA ARG A 74 18.68 -5.34 3.76
C ARG A 74 18.18 -6.16 2.57
N HIS A 75 18.78 -5.99 1.40
CA HIS A 75 18.48 -6.82 0.23
C HIS A 75 18.77 -8.29 0.51
N ASP A 76 19.98 -8.62 0.98
CA ASP A 76 20.39 -10.00 1.26
C ASP A 76 19.46 -10.63 2.31
N GLN A 77 19.10 -9.88 3.37
CA GLN A 77 18.16 -10.34 4.38
C GLN A 77 16.76 -10.60 3.80
N GLN A 78 16.29 -9.75 2.89
CA GLN A 78 15.04 -9.97 2.19
C GLN A 78 15.08 -11.24 1.33
N GLN A 79 16.17 -11.48 0.60
CA GLN A 79 16.34 -12.70 -0.20
C GLN A 79 16.37 -13.95 0.69
N GLN A 80 17.06 -13.89 1.83
CA GLN A 80 17.07 -14.99 2.80
C GLN A 80 15.66 -15.34 3.30
N TYR A 81 14.80 -14.34 3.53
CA TYR A 81 13.41 -14.59 3.90
C TYR A 81 12.63 -15.23 2.77
N ILE A 82 12.79 -14.75 1.53
CA ILE A 82 12.12 -15.32 0.35
C ILE A 82 12.55 -16.77 0.16
N GLU A 83 13.86 -17.05 0.18
CA GLU A 83 14.40 -18.41 0.05
C GLU A 83 13.96 -19.34 1.17
N ALA A 84 13.87 -18.85 2.41
CA ALA A 84 13.36 -19.63 3.53
C ALA A 84 11.88 -19.97 3.31
N ILE A 85 11.07 -19.00 2.90
CA ILE A 85 9.65 -19.22 2.59
C ILE A 85 9.49 -20.21 1.43
N SER A 86 10.27 -20.06 0.35
CA SER A 86 10.27 -20.98 -0.78
C SER A 86 10.63 -22.40 -0.34
N ARG A 87 11.71 -22.57 0.43
CA ARG A 87 12.15 -23.89 0.92
C ARG A 87 11.11 -24.59 1.78
N GLU A 88 10.45 -23.84 2.67
CA GLU A 88 9.38 -24.40 3.51
C GLU A 88 8.17 -24.81 2.66
N LEU A 89 7.83 -24.04 1.61
CA LEU A 89 6.74 -24.35 0.69
C LEU A 89 7.06 -25.51 -0.29
N ASP A 90 8.33 -25.68 -0.67
CA ASP A 90 8.81 -26.74 -1.57
C ASP A 90 8.95 -28.11 -0.87
N SER A 91 9.16 -28.12 0.44
CA SER A 91 9.39 -29.35 1.23
C SER A 91 8.20 -30.33 1.31
N ASP A 92 7.04 -29.96 0.74
CA ASP A 92 5.75 -30.61 0.99
C ASP A 92 4.99 -31.13 -0.27
N ASP A 93 5.46 -30.98 -1.52
CA ASP A 93 4.99 -31.75 -2.72
C ASP A 93 5.75 -31.37 -4.03
N GLU A 94 6.00 -32.36 -4.92
CA GLU A 94 6.84 -32.28 -6.14
C GLU A 94 6.29 -31.43 -7.34
N ASP A 95 5.12 -30.81 -7.22
CA ASP A 95 4.43 -30.12 -8.34
C ASP A 95 4.20 -28.61 -8.11
N GLN A 96 5.23 -27.85 -7.69
CA GLN A 96 5.14 -26.39 -7.54
C GLN A 96 5.99 -25.62 -8.57
N GLU A 97 5.31 -24.86 -9.42
CA GLU A 97 5.93 -23.97 -10.41
C GLU A 97 6.01 -22.54 -9.82
N VAL A 98 7.23 -22.11 -9.45
CA VAL A 98 7.49 -20.73 -8.99
C VAL A 98 7.39 -19.77 -10.16
N LYS A 99 6.25 -19.09 -10.32
CA LYS A 99 6.07 -18.04 -11.33
C LYS A 99 6.44 -16.68 -10.77
N THR A 100 7.47 -16.08 -11.36
CA THR A 100 7.74 -14.64 -11.19
C THR A 100 6.69 -13.86 -12.00
N ALA A 101 6.33 -12.65 -11.52
CA ALA A 101 5.22 -11.83 -12.02
C ALA A 101 5.34 -11.36 -13.50
N ARG A 102 6.29 -11.89 -14.27
CA ARG A 102 6.59 -11.49 -15.65
C ARG A 102 5.93 -12.38 -16.71
N ASP A 103 5.44 -13.56 -16.34
CA ASP A 103 4.76 -14.44 -17.28
C ASP A 103 3.26 -14.46 -17.00
N ASN A 104 2.47 -13.76 -17.83
CA ASN A 104 1.13 -14.21 -18.19
C ASN A 104 0.57 -13.42 -19.38
N ASN A 105 0.50 -14.08 -20.52
CA ASN A 105 -0.26 -13.70 -21.71
C ASN A 105 -1.76 -14.06 -21.56
N LEU A 106 -2.33 -13.82 -20.38
CA LEU A 106 -3.74 -14.05 -20.07
C LEU A 106 -4.38 -12.69 -19.81
N ILE A 107 -5.24 -12.23 -20.73
CA ILE A 107 -6.14 -11.10 -20.48
C ILE A 107 -7.17 -11.58 -19.44
N SER A 108 -6.75 -11.61 -18.18
CA SER A 108 -7.67 -11.73 -17.06
C SER A 108 -8.49 -10.45 -17.02
N SER A 109 -9.82 -10.60 -16.98
CA SER A 109 -10.74 -9.49 -16.72
C SER A 109 -10.63 -8.95 -15.28
N ARG A 110 -9.83 -9.62 -14.43
CA ARG A 110 -9.57 -9.24 -13.04
C ARG A 110 -8.08 -9.05 -12.80
N TRP A 111 -7.73 -7.90 -12.25
CA TRP A 111 -6.38 -7.56 -11.82
C TRP A 111 -6.39 -7.27 -10.33
N LEU A 112 -5.35 -7.70 -9.63
CA LEU A 112 -5.21 -7.54 -8.19
C LEU A 112 -4.14 -6.49 -7.90
N ALA A 113 -4.36 -5.70 -6.85
CA ALA A 113 -3.39 -4.76 -6.30
C ALA A 113 -3.38 -4.91 -4.79
N LEU A 114 -2.19 -4.97 -4.19
CA LEU A 114 -2.00 -5.13 -2.77
C LEU A 114 -2.11 -3.82 -2.01
N ASN A 115 -1.45 -2.77 -2.48
CA ASN A 115 -1.31 -1.48 -1.80
C ASN A 115 -2.19 -0.43 -2.47
N GLU A 116 -1.94 -0.13 -3.75
CA GLU A 116 -2.65 0.95 -4.43
C GLU A 116 -2.83 0.75 -5.93
N VAL A 117 -3.86 1.43 -6.44
CA VAL A 117 -4.13 1.64 -7.86
C VAL A 117 -4.08 3.14 -8.13
N PHE A 118 -3.23 3.57 -9.06
CA PHE A 118 -3.25 4.92 -9.62
C PHE A 118 -3.90 4.92 -11.00
N ILE A 119 -4.68 5.96 -11.28
CA ILE A 119 -5.43 6.13 -12.52
C ILE A 119 -5.20 7.53 -13.05
N GLY A 120 -4.63 7.65 -14.25
CA GLY A 120 -4.40 8.95 -14.87
C GLY A 120 -3.67 8.89 -16.21
N GLU A 121 -3.57 10.04 -16.87
CA GLU A 121 -2.73 10.23 -18.07
C GLU A 121 -1.27 9.88 -17.76
N SER A 122 -0.58 9.26 -18.73
CA SER A 122 0.82 8.83 -18.60
C SER A 122 1.80 10.00 -18.43
N HIS A 123 1.46 11.17 -18.96
CA HIS A 123 2.28 12.37 -18.86
C HIS A 123 1.70 13.31 -17.81
N ALA A 124 2.49 13.67 -16.80
CA ALA A 124 2.08 14.52 -15.68
C ALA A 124 1.56 15.93 -16.07
N ALA A 125 1.92 16.43 -17.25
CA ALA A 125 1.44 17.72 -17.77
C ALA A 125 0.04 17.62 -18.43
N ARG A 126 -0.49 16.40 -18.61
CA ARG A 126 -1.80 16.16 -19.20
C ARG A 126 -2.80 15.91 -18.10
N VAL A 127 -3.95 16.57 -18.21
CA VAL A 127 -5.01 16.45 -17.22
C VAL A 127 -5.84 15.22 -17.52
N SER A 128 -6.07 14.40 -16.50
CA SER A 128 -6.90 13.21 -16.60
C SER A 128 -8.37 13.60 -16.59
N TYR A 129 -9.15 13.01 -17.48
CA TYR A 129 -10.60 13.19 -17.56
C TYR A 129 -11.28 11.83 -17.51
N TYR A 130 -12.22 11.67 -16.59
CA TYR A 130 -12.97 10.44 -16.38
C TYR A 130 -14.36 10.73 -15.82
N ASP A 131 -15.26 9.77 -15.94
CA ASP A 131 -16.42 9.70 -15.05
C ASP A 131 -16.06 8.83 -13.85
N VAL A 132 -16.49 9.22 -12.67
CA VAL A 132 -16.29 8.47 -11.43
C VAL A 132 -17.61 8.34 -10.68
N GLN A 133 -17.87 7.15 -10.17
CA GLN A 133 -18.95 6.87 -9.24
C GLN A 133 -18.34 6.22 -8.00
N ILE A 134 -18.60 6.83 -6.85
CA ILE A 134 -18.19 6.33 -5.54
C ILE A 134 -19.40 5.68 -4.89
N ASP A 135 -19.30 4.39 -4.56
CA ASP A 135 -20.37 3.55 -4.05
C ASP A 135 -21.68 3.71 -4.87
N ASN A 136 -22.80 3.95 -4.18
CA ASN A 136 -24.11 4.19 -4.78
C ASN A 136 -24.36 5.67 -5.08
N GLY A 137 -23.30 6.49 -5.09
CA GLY A 137 -23.36 7.90 -5.43
C GLY A 137 -23.60 8.17 -6.93
N PRO A 138 -23.74 9.44 -7.32
CA PRO A 138 -23.95 9.80 -8.72
C PRO A 138 -22.67 9.61 -9.55
N LEU A 139 -22.84 9.15 -10.79
CA LEU A 139 -21.78 9.17 -11.79
C LEU A 139 -21.43 10.62 -12.15
N THR A 140 -20.23 11.03 -11.79
CA THR A 140 -19.80 12.43 -11.85
C THR A 140 -18.61 12.59 -12.79
N LYS A 141 -18.67 13.61 -13.65
CA LYS A 141 -17.53 13.99 -14.49
C LYS A 141 -16.44 14.58 -13.61
N GLN A 142 -15.21 14.10 -13.76
CA GLN A 142 -14.09 14.67 -13.03
C GLN A 142 -12.85 14.91 -13.89
N LYS A 143 -12.18 16.03 -13.61
CA LYS A 143 -10.93 16.47 -14.24
C LYS A 143 -9.87 16.75 -13.18
N SER A 144 -8.74 16.05 -13.24
CA SER A 144 -7.72 16.09 -12.18
C SER A 144 -6.34 15.62 -12.67
N SER A 145 -5.31 15.69 -11.82
CA SER A 145 -3.99 15.04 -12.05
C SER A 145 -4.03 13.50 -11.97
N GLY A 146 -5.21 12.91 -11.84
CA GLY A 146 -5.43 11.49 -11.61
C GLY A 146 -6.09 11.19 -10.27
N MET A 147 -6.32 9.91 -10.02
CA MET A 147 -6.91 9.39 -8.78
C MET A 147 -6.07 8.23 -8.24
N THR A 148 -5.84 8.21 -6.94
CA THR A 148 -5.22 7.09 -6.23
C THR A 148 -6.26 6.38 -5.37
N ILE A 149 -6.26 5.06 -5.37
CA ILE A 149 -7.10 4.22 -4.53
C ILE A 149 -6.16 3.27 -3.78
N CYS A 150 -6.30 3.11 -2.47
CA CYS A 150 -5.46 2.19 -1.70
C CYS A 150 -6.27 1.29 -0.76
N THR A 151 -5.69 0.14 -0.44
CA THR A 151 -6.10 -0.75 0.65
C THR A 151 -5.58 -0.24 2.00
N GLY A 152 -5.90 -0.93 3.09
CA GLY A 152 -5.38 -0.61 4.42
C GLY A 152 -3.86 -0.70 4.52
N THR A 153 -3.22 -1.71 3.90
CA THR A 153 -1.75 -1.80 3.83
C THR A 153 -1.13 -0.64 3.05
N GLY A 154 -1.77 -0.22 1.94
CA GLY A 154 -1.33 0.93 1.13
C GLY A 154 -1.50 2.28 1.81
N SER A 155 -2.34 2.37 2.85
CA SER A 155 -2.67 3.62 3.55
C SER A 155 -1.45 4.33 4.15
N SER A 156 -0.41 3.59 4.54
CA SER A 156 0.83 4.15 5.10
C SER A 156 1.84 4.67 4.08
N SER A 157 1.60 4.47 2.78
CA SER A 157 2.53 4.80 1.70
C SER A 157 2.09 6.06 0.93
N TRP A 158 1.73 5.94 -0.35
CA TRP A 158 1.41 7.08 -1.20
C TRP A 158 0.22 7.87 -0.66
N HIS A 159 -0.84 7.18 -0.21
CA HIS A 159 -2.03 7.80 0.37
C HIS A 159 -1.70 8.72 1.55
N PHE A 160 -0.91 8.25 2.51
CA PHE A 160 -0.47 9.07 3.65
C PHE A 160 0.27 10.31 3.19
N ASN A 161 1.24 10.16 2.29
CA ASN A 161 2.15 11.25 1.93
C ASN A 161 1.47 12.39 1.15
N ILE A 162 0.48 12.09 0.31
CA ILE A 162 -0.25 13.14 -0.43
C ILE A 162 -1.35 13.79 0.41
N ASN A 163 -1.81 13.15 1.49
CA ASN A 163 -2.91 13.64 2.30
C ASN A 163 -2.50 14.23 3.64
N ARG A 164 -1.25 14.01 4.09
CA ARG A 164 -0.76 14.47 5.39
C ARG A 164 -0.79 16.00 5.48
N MET A 165 -1.14 16.47 6.66
CA MET A 165 -0.93 17.86 7.05
C MET A 165 0.51 18.03 7.50
N THR A 166 1.13 19.13 7.08
CA THR A 166 2.43 19.59 7.54
C THR A 166 2.27 20.76 8.51
N GLU A 167 3.27 20.97 9.35
CA GLU A 167 3.31 22.10 10.28
C GLU A 167 3.21 23.42 9.50
N GLN A 168 3.92 23.53 8.37
CA GLN A 168 3.84 24.66 7.44
C GLN A 168 2.40 24.98 7.01
N THR A 169 1.60 23.97 6.61
CA THR A 169 0.21 24.22 6.20
C THR A 169 -0.64 24.76 7.36
N ILE A 170 -0.40 24.29 8.59
CA ILE A 170 -1.10 24.80 9.77
C ILE A 170 -0.68 26.23 10.08
N GLU A 171 0.61 26.54 10.02
CA GLU A 171 1.15 27.90 10.20
C GLU A 171 0.57 28.89 9.18
N GLU A 172 0.50 28.50 7.91
CA GLU A 172 -0.12 29.31 6.85
C GLU A 172 -1.60 29.61 7.15
N ILE A 173 -2.37 28.61 7.60
CA ILE A 173 -3.77 28.79 8.01
C ILE A 173 -3.88 29.74 9.20
N LEU A 174 -3.04 29.56 10.23
CA LEU A 174 -3.03 30.42 11.42
C LEU A 174 -2.70 31.88 11.06
N SER A 175 -1.75 32.10 10.15
CA SER A 175 -1.44 33.45 9.64
C SER A 175 -2.63 34.09 8.94
N VAL A 176 -3.40 33.33 8.15
CA VAL A 176 -4.63 33.85 7.52
C VAL A 176 -5.68 34.23 8.58
N ILE A 177 -5.89 33.40 9.61
CA ILE A 177 -6.82 33.68 10.71
C ILE A 177 -6.43 34.99 11.42
N GLU A 178 -5.15 35.14 11.74
CA GLU A 178 -4.62 36.36 12.37
C GLU A 178 -4.83 37.60 11.48
N ASN A 179 -4.51 37.49 10.19
CA ASN A 179 -4.71 38.56 9.20
C ASN A 179 -6.19 38.95 9.01
N MET A 180 -7.12 38.02 9.26
CA MET A 180 -8.57 38.30 9.28
C MET A 180 -9.03 38.99 10.57
N GLY A 181 -8.13 39.22 11.53
CA GLY A 181 -8.45 39.79 12.85
C GLY A 181 -9.17 38.83 13.78
N LEU A 182 -9.19 37.54 13.46
CA LEU A 182 -9.80 36.51 14.31
C LEU A 182 -8.81 36.14 15.42
N LYS A 183 -9.23 36.32 16.67
CA LYS A 183 -8.44 35.94 17.83
C LYS A 183 -8.84 34.54 18.28
N LEU A 184 -7.86 33.66 18.42
CA LEU A 184 -8.02 32.39 19.11
C LEU A 184 -7.89 32.61 20.61
N ASP A 185 -8.75 31.97 21.39
CA ASP A 185 -8.74 32.08 22.86
C ASP A 185 -7.48 31.46 23.49
N GLN A 186 -6.81 30.57 22.76
CA GLN A 186 -5.59 29.89 23.18
C GLN A 186 -4.43 30.22 22.25
N VAL A 187 -3.25 30.38 22.83
CA VAL A 187 -1.99 30.49 22.07
C VAL A 187 -1.70 29.15 21.43
N VAL A 188 -1.52 29.14 20.11
CA VAL A 188 -1.14 27.96 19.34
C VAL A 188 0.37 27.95 19.17
N ASP A 189 1.06 27.23 20.05
CA ASP A 189 2.51 27.05 20.00
C ASP A 189 2.94 25.90 19.06
N ALA A 190 4.25 25.75 18.85
CA ALA A 190 4.80 24.68 18.01
C ALA A 190 4.39 23.27 18.48
N GLY A 191 4.26 23.06 19.79
CA GLY A 191 3.81 21.78 20.35
C GLY A 191 2.36 21.47 20.01
N MET A 192 1.49 22.48 20.03
CA MET A 192 0.09 22.35 19.60
C MET A 192 0.00 22.09 18.09
N ILE A 193 0.81 22.76 17.27
CA ILE A 193 0.88 22.52 15.80
C ILE A 193 1.27 21.07 15.51
N GLN A 194 2.34 20.57 16.14
CA GLN A 194 2.77 19.18 16.01
C GLN A 194 1.66 18.20 16.42
N ASN A 195 0.95 18.50 17.51
CA ASN A 195 -0.17 17.68 17.98
C ASN A 195 -1.36 17.69 17.01
N ILE A 196 -1.67 18.82 16.37
CA ILE A 196 -2.72 18.92 15.34
C ILE A 196 -2.34 18.05 14.14
N CYS A 197 -1.12 18.22 13.63
CA CYS A 197 -0.59 17.42 12.51
C CYS A 197 -0.66 15.93 12.83
N ARG A 198 -0.18 15.51 14.00
CA ARG A 198 -0.23 14.12 14.46
C ARG A 198 -1.66 13.58 14.49
N LYS A 199 -2.57 14.23 15.21
CA LYS A 199 -3.97 13.80 15.34
C LYS A 199 -4.73 13.76 14.01
N PHE A 200 -4.39 14.64 13.08
CA PHE A 200 -4.96 14.60 11.73
C PHE A 200 -4.40 13.41 10.96
N ASN A 201 -3.07 13.27 10.92
CA ASN A 201 -2.36 12.29 10.10
C ASN A 201 -2.60 10.85 10.56
N GLU A 202 -2.86 10.62 11.84
CA GLU A 202 -3.27 9.31 12.38
C GLU A 202 -4.54 8.76 11.70
N LYS A 203 -5.45 9.63 11.25
CA LYS A 203 -6.71 9.23 10.59
C LYS A 203 -6.53 8.75 9.15
N LEU A 204 -5.38 9.03 8.53
CA LEU A 204 -5.08 8.64 7.16
C LEU A 204 -4.71 7.16 7.05
N ARG A 205 -4.28 6.55 8.16
CA ARG A 205 -3.94 5.14 8.23
C ARG A 205 -5.15 4.36 8.69
N PHE A 206 -5.41 3.23 8.04
CA PHE A 206 -6.51 2.34 8.40
C PHE A 206 -6.07 0.89 8.24
N GLY A 207 -6.72 0.01 8.99
CA GLY A 207 -6.28 -1.37 9.13
C GLY A 207 -6.41 -2.19 7.84
N PRO A 208 -5.44 -3.09 7.57
CA PRO A 208 -5.45 -3.96 6.39
C PRO A 208 -6.60 -4.97 6.36
N GLU A 209 -7.22 -5.25 7.50
CA GLU A 209 -8.39 -6.12 7.66
C GLU A 209 -9.69 -5.53 7.12
N LEU A 210 -9.71 -4.23 6.81
CA LEU A 210 -10.92 -3.53 6.42
C LEU A 210 -11.16 -3.70 4.90
N THR A 211 -12.35 -4.15 4.52
CA THR A 211 -12.78 -4.34 3.12
C THR A 211 -13.23 -3.03 2.46
N LYS A 212 -12.58 -1.93 2.80
CA LYS A 212 -12.85 -0.58 2.25
C LYS A 212 -11.57 -0.01 1.68
N MET A 213 -11.73 0.75 0.62
CA MET A 213 -10.64 1.47 -0.03
C MET A 213 -10.66 2.92 0.40
N ALA A 214 -9.48 3.55 0.49
CA ALA A 214 -9.39 5.00 0.55
C ALA A 214 -9.06 5.54 -0.84
N PHE A 215 -9.79 6.55 -1.30
CA PHE A 215 -9.52 7.22 -2.57
C PHE A 215 -9.00 8.65 -2.34
N SER A 216 -8.24 9.17 -3.30
CA SER A 216 -7.81 10.56 -3.34
C SER A 216 -7.69 11.05 -4.78
N ILE A 217 -8.44 12.10 -5.09
CA ILE A 217 -8.43 12.82 -6.36
C ILE A 217 -7.39 13.93 -6.26
N ARG A 218 -6.38 13.89 -7.13
CA ARG A 218 -5.25 14.82 -7.10
C ARG A 218 -5.52 16.07 -7.92
N ASP A 219 -5.30 17.24 -7.35
CA ASP A 219 -5.43 18.55 -8.01
C ASP A 219 -6.75 18.69 -8.81
N PRO A 220 -7.91 18.55 -8.15
CA PRO A 220 -9.20 18.54 -8.82
C PRO A 220 -9.53 19.91 -9.42
N VAL A 221 -10.08 19.91 -10.63
CA VAL A 221 -10.65 21.09 -11.27
C VAL A 221 -12.15 21.11 -11.06
N PHE A 222 -12.68 22.16 -10.44
CA PHE A 222 -14.11 22.33 -10.22
C PHE A 222 -14.69 23.51 -11.02
N ASN A 223 -15.80 23.28 -11.73
CA ASN A 223 -16.58 24.28 -12.45
C ASN A 223 -17.98 23.73 -12.84
N ALA A 224 -18.72 24.42 -13.70
CA ALA A 224 -20.05 23.99 -14.14
C ALA A 224 -20.06 22.61 -14.82
N THR A 225 -18.97 22.21 -15.47
CA THR A 225 -18.81 20.89 -16.13
C THR A 225 -18.32 19.82 -15.16
N PHE A 226 -17.48 20.19 -14.18
CA PHE A 226 -16.87 19.32 -13.18
C PHE A 226 -17.35 19.74 -11.79
N PRO A 227 -18.50 19.21 -11.31
CA PRO A 227 -19.09 19.67 -10.07
C PRO A 227 -18.21 19.32 -8.86
N LYS A 228 -18.38 20.08 -7.77
CA LYS A 228 -17.68 19.80 -6.52
C LYS A 228 -18.04 18.41 -6.00
N MET A 229 -17.02 17.67 -5.56
CA MET A 229 -17.16 16.37 -4.91
C MET A 229 -16.12 16.22 -3.81
N ALA A 230 -16.28 15.21 -2.96
CA ALA A 230 -15.25 14.83 -2.01
C ALA A 230 -13.98 14.44 -2.77
N ILE A 231 -12.87 15.09 -2.44
CA ILE A 231 -11.56 14.85 -3.09
C ILE A 231 -10.83 13.65 -2.49
N ARG A 232 -11.30 13.17 -1.35
CA ARG A 232 -10.79 12.00 -0.64
C ARG A 232 -11.86 11.44 0.26
N GLY A 233 -11.77 10.15 0.54
CA GLY A 233 -12.72 9.47 1.41
C GLY A 233 -12.52 7.97 1.36
N PHE A 234 -13.47 7.27 1.97
CA PHE A 234 -13.56 5.81 1.92
C PHE A 234 -14.67 5.39 0.95
N ALA A 235 -14.50 4.23 0.34
CA ALA A 235 -15.49 3.60 -0.54
C ALA A 235 -15.39 2.07 -0.45
N ASN A 236 -16.50 1.39 -0.66
CA ASN A 236 -16.53 -0.07 -0.85
C ASN A 236 -16.39 -0.42 -2.34
N LYS A 237 -16.91 0.45 -3.21
CA LYS A 237 -16.94 0.27 -4.66
C LYS A 237 -16.63 1.57 -5.39
N ILE A 238 -15.79 1.52 -6.41
CA ILE A 238 -15.48 2.67 -7.25
C ILE A 238 -15.56 2.25 -8.72
N LEU A 239 -16.46 2.87 -9.47
CA LEU A 239 -16.58 2.69 -10.91
C LEU A 239 -15.99 3.91 -11.63
N ILE A 240 -15.12 3.68 -12.60
CA ILE A 240 -14.46 4.76 -13.35
C ILE A 240 -14.50 4.46 -14.84
N LYS A 241 -14.93 5.44 -15.62
CA LYS A 241 -14.91 5.41 -17.07
C LYS A 241 -13.90 6.42 -17.60
N SER A 242 -12.90 5.95 -18.31
CA SER A 242 -11.87 6.81 -18.89
C SER A 242 -12.43 7.67 -20.03
N ARG A 243 -12.02 8.93 -20.04
CA ARG A 243 -12.10 9.84 -21.20
C ARG A 243 -10.73 10.35 -21.63
N CYS A 244 -9.67 9.78 -21.07
CA CYS A 244 -8.28 10.12 -21.34
C CYS A 244 -7.81 9.56 -22.69
N LYS A 245 -6.72 10.10 -23.25
CA LYS A 245 -6.16 9.63 -24.53
C LYS A 245 -5.08 8.56 -24.35
N HIS A 246 -4.19 8.76 -23.38
CA HIS A 246 -3.03 7.91 -23.12
C HIS A 246 -2.91 7.67 -21.61
N ALA A 247 -3.98 7.18 -20.98
CA ALA A 247 -4.02 6.93 -19.55
C ALA A 247 -3.72 5.48 -19.22
N HIS A 248 -3.33 5.27 -17.97
CA HIS A 248 -3.00 3.96 -17.44
C HIS A 248 -3.64 3.75 -16.06
N LEU A 249 -3.94 2.48 -15.77
CA LEU A 249 -4.07 1.97 -14.41
C LEU A 249 -2.67 1.48 -14.00
N ILE A 250 -2.15 1.98 -12.88
CA ILE A 250 -0.88 1.52 -12.31
C ILE A 250 -1.17 0.79 -11.02
N LEU A 251 -0.90 -0.51 -10.98
CA LEU A 251 -1.11 -1.37 -9.81
C LEU A 251 0.21 -1.54 -9.07
N ASP A 252 0.22 -1.26 -7.77
CA ASP A 252 1.38 -1.39 -6.87
C ASP A 252 2.68 -0.73 -7.36
N GLY A 253 2.55 0.27 -8.24
CA GLY A 253 3.68 0.95 -8.86
C GLY A 253 4.46 0.15 -9.91
N SER A 254 4.09 -1.11 -10.16
CA SER A 254 4.86 -2.03 -11.02
C SER A 254 4.13 -2.42 -12.30
N THR A 255 2.82 -2.66 -12.21
CA THR A 255 2.01 -3.14 -13.35
C THR A 255 1.25 -2.00 -13.97
N SER A 256 1.41 -1.80 -15.28
CA SER A 256 0.78 -0.72 -16.03
C SER A 256 -0.17 -1.25 -17.09
N LEU A 257 -1.44 -0.88 -17.01
CA LEU A 257 -2.50 -1.31 -17.93
C LEU A 257 -3.06 -0.11 -18.68
N PRO A 258 -3.28 -0.20 -20.00
CA PRO A 258 -3.93 0.87 -20.75
C PRO A 258 -5.34 1.18 -20.23
N PHE A 259 -5.64 2.46 -20.01
CA PHE A 259 -6.91 2.97 -19.52
C PHE A 259 -7.40 4.13 -20.38
N ASN A 260 -7.45 3.91 -21.69
CA ASN A 260 -7.78 4.96 -22.65
C ASN A 260 -9.30 5.17 -22.75
N ARG A 261 -9.69 6.21 -23.48
CA ARG A 261 -11.09 6.62 -23.66
C ARG A 261 -12.01 5.43 -23.94
N GLY A 262 -13.07 5.32 -23.17
CA GLY A 262 -14.08 4.27 -23.29
C GLY A 262 -13.81 3.06 -22.40
N THR A 263 -12.58 2.87 -21.91
CA THR A 263 -12.28 1.83 -20.93
C THR A 263 -13.00 2.13 -19.61
N GLU A 264 -13.57 1.08 -19.02
CA GLU A 264 -14.22 1.11 -17.72
C GLU A 264 -13.49 0.17 -16.77
N VAL A 265 -13.33 0.60 -15.52
CA VAL A 265 -12.78 -0.22 -14.45
C VAL A 265 -13.70 -0.15 -13.24
N LEU A 266 -13.85 -1.29 -12.59
CA LEU A 266 -14.53 -1.41 -11.31
C LEU A 266 -13.52 -1.87 -10.27
N LEU A 267 -13.39 -1.09 -9.20
CA LEU A 267 -12.54 -1.42 -8.06
C LEU A 267 -13.42 -1.81 -6.88
N GLU A 268 -13.13 -2.98 -6.30
CA GLU A 268 -13.80 -3.57 -5.13
C GLU A 268 -12.77 -4.36 -4.31
N ILE A 269 -13.01 -4.52 -3.01
CA ILE A 269 -12.22 -5.42 -2.16
C ILE A 269 -13.08 -6.64 -1.83
N HIS A 270 -12.51 -7.80 -2.10
CA HIS A 270 -13.14 -9.10 -1.93
C HIS A 270 -12.39 -9.90 -0.85
N PRO A 271 -13.07 -10.37 0.22
CA PRO A 271 -12.42 -11.18 1.27
C PRO A 271 -11.71 -12.43 0.74
N GLU A 272 -12.19 -12.99 -0.37
CA GLU A 272 -11.60 -14.15 -1.03
C GLU A 272 -10.20 -13.87 -1.64
N ASP A 273 -9.88 -12.61 -1.92
CA ASP A 273 -8.58 -12.18 -2.46
C ASP A 273 -7.58 -11.77 -1.35
N ALA A 274 -7.96 -11.93 -0.07
CA ALA A 274 -7.12 -11.53 1.05
C ALA A 274 -5.82 -12.37 1.13
N LEU A 275 -4.68 -11.68 1.23
CA LEU A 275 -3.39 -12.34 1.47
C LEU A 275 -3.29 -12.83 2.91
N ARG A 276 -2.59 -13.95 3.10
CA ARG A 276 -2.18 -14.43 4.42
C ARG A 276 -0.83 -13.80 4.78
N THR A 277 -0.74 -13.22 5.97
CA THR A 277 0.52 -12.64 6.49
C THR A 277 1.12 -13.56 7.53
N ALA A 278 2.37 -13.99 7.31
CA ALA A 278 3.16 -14.66 8.34
C ALA A 278 3.80 -13.60 9.26
N LEU A 279 3.60 -13.74 10.57
CA LEU A 279 4.23 -12.88 11.58
C LEU A 279 5.37 -13.64 12.24
N PHE A 280 6.59 -13.13 12.08
CA PHE A 280 7.76 -13.68 12.75
C PHE A 280 8.05 -12.86 14.01
N SER A 281 7.95 -13.49 15.18
CA SER A 281 8.47 -12.89 16.41
C SER A 281 10.00 -12.90 16.36
N LYS A 282 10.64 -11.75 16.64
CA LYS A 282 12.05 -11.76 16.98
C LYS A 282 12.19 -12.47 18.34
N GLU A 283 12.62 -13.72 18.34
CA GLU A 283 13.16 -14.31 19.55
C GLU A 283 14.32 -13.45 20.04
N HIS A 284 14.31 -13.12 21.32
CA HIS A 284 15.40 -12.40 21.96
C HIS A 284 16.66 -13.25 21.82
N ARG A 285 17.63 -12.79 21.03
CA ARG A 285 19.00 -13.29 21.13
C ARG A 285 19.49 -12.93 22.53
N SER A 286 19.46 -13.91 23.43
CA SER A 286 20.21 -13.91 24.69
C SER A 286 21.70 -13.92 24.41
#